data_AF-A0A942FAI9-F1
#
_entry.id   AF-A0A942FAI9-F1
#
_cell.length_a   1.000
_cell.length_b   1.000
_cell.length_c   1.000
_cell.angle_alpha   90.00
_cell.angle_beta   90.00
_cell.angle_gamma   90.00
#
_symmetry.space_group_name_H-M   'P 1'
#
loop_
_entity.id
_entity.type
_entity.pdbx_description
1 polymer ?
#
loop_
_entity_poly.entity_id
_entity_poly.type
_entity_poly.pdbx_seq_one_letter_code
_entity_poly.pdbx_strand_id
1 'polypeptide(L)'
;MRILRKSVFILLFFIQAKAYSQDTTEPWFPGGDPGFYRYLEDRLMTLGSQKPALDRTGEAVIIEFWITDSGYFDSVKIGQCFNFQLCFQLRQILNTMPRANATVVDGKTVAERRVYALDVRRFRDGYTIEPSFYVPTTGSAPSKFKWGIAIIAVVAIFVVIFK
;
A
#
# COMPACT_ATOMS: atom_id res chain seq x y z
N MET A 1 -20.19 -26.17 -45.92
CA MET A 1 -19.31 -25.56 -44.89
C MET A 1 -20.10 -24.55 -44.06
N ARG A 2 -20.49 -24.94 -42.84
CA ARG A 2 -21.15 -24.10 -41.83
C ARG A 2 -20.66 -24.57 -40.47
N ILE A 3 -19.75 -23.86 -39.81
CA ILE A 3 -19.40 -24.14 -38.40
C ILE A 3 -19.14 -22.82 -37.66
N LEU A 4 -20.11 -22.53 -36.77
CA LEU A 4 -20.08 -21.80 -35.50
C LEU A 4 -19.29 -20.48 -35.38
N ARG A 5 -20.05 -19.39 -35.35
CA ARG A 5 -19.70 -18.16 -34.63
C ARG A 5 -19.64 -18.47 -33.14
N LYS A 6 -18.45 -18.39 -32.54
CA LYS A 6 -18.27 -18.39 -31.08
C LYS A 6 -18.77 -17.06 -30.54
N SER A 7 -19.93 -17.09 -29.88
CA SER A 7 -20.44 -15.99 -29.08
C SER A 7 -19.48 -15.70 -27.94
N VAL A 8 -18.75 -14.59 -28.04
CA VAL A 8 -17.94 -14.04 -26.96
C VAL A 8 -18.91 -13.40 -25.95
N PHE A 9 -19.26 -14.15 -24.91
CA PHE A 9 -19.96 -13.63 -23.74
C PHE A 9 -18.96 -12.79 -22.94
N ILE A 10 -18.95 -11.47 -23.19
CA ILE A 10 -18.22 -10.52 -22.35
C ILE A 10 -19.02 -10.39 -21.05
N LEU A 11 -18.55 -11.09 -20.01
CA LEU A 11 -19.03 -10.95 -18.64
C LEU A 11 -18.58 -9.57 -18.13
N LEU A 12 -19.45 -8.57 -18.30
CA LEU A 12 -19.30 -7.26 -17.67
C LEU A 12 -19.40 -7.45 -16.15
N PHE A 13 -18.26 -7.53 -15.48
CA PHE A 13 -18.18 -7.31 -14.04
C PHE A 13 -18.59 -5.86 -13.77
N PHE A 14 -19.84 -5.67 -13.35
CA PHE A 14 -20.29 -4.41 -12.76
C PHE A 14 -19.54 -4.22 -11.44
N ILE A 15 -18.42 -3.49 -11.50
CA ILE A 15 -17.82 -2.88 -10.32
C ILE A 15 -18.81 -1.81 -9.88
N GLN A 16 -19.62 -2.11 -8.87
CA GLN A 16 -20.46 -1.11 -8.19
C GLN A 16 -19.53 -0.10 -7.51
N ALA A 17 -19.15 0.94 -8.23
CA ALA A 17 -18.52 2.11 -7.66
C ALA A 17 -19.56 2.76 -6.73
N LYS A 18 -19.39 2.59 -5.42
CA LYS A 18 -20.24 3.23 -4.42
C LYS A 18 -20.06 4.75 -4.56
N ALA A 19 -21.14 5.47 -4.84
CA ALA A 19 -21.10 6.93 -4.96
C ALA A 19 -20.53 7.51 -3.67
N TYR A 20 -19.44 8.27 -3.81
CA TYR A 20 -18.73 8.92 -2.71
C TYR A 20 -19.62 10.05 -2.18
N SER A 21 -19.96 10.04 -0.88
CA SER A 21 -20.61 11.20 -0.27
C SER A 21 -19.60 12.36 -0.22
N GLN A 22 -20.06 13.58 -0.46
CA GLN A 22 -19.17 14.75 -0.60
C GLN A 22 -18.45 15.15 0.70
N ASP A 23 -18.80 14.55 1.85
CA ASP A 23 -18.21 14.83 3.16
C ASP A 23 -17.30 13.70 3.67
N THR A 24 -16.49 13.11 2.77
CA THR A 24 -15.45 12.17 3.22
C THR A 24 -14.16 12.93 3.47
N THR A 25 -13.71 12.95 4.72
CA THR A 25 -12.33 13.32 5.03
C THR A 25 -11.52 12.03 4.94
N GLU A 26 -10.63 11.95 3.95
CA GLU A 26 -9.69 10.82 3.86
C GLU A 26 -8.91 10.67 5.19
N PRO A 27 -8.38 9.48 5.52
CA PRO A 27 -7.50 9.30 6.66
C PRO A 27 -6.10 9.67 6.22
N TRP A 28 -5.40 10.45 7.04
CA TRP A 28 -4.08 10.92 6.68
C TRP A 28 -3.15 10.58 7.83
N PHE A 29 -2.03 9.98 7.48
CA PHE A 29 -0.83 10.11 8.30
C PHE A 29 -0.63 11.60 8.63
N PRO A 30 -0.04 11.98 9.79
CA PRO A 30 0.23 13.40 10.06
C PRO A 30 1.03 14.05 8.92
N GLY A 31 0.41 15.00 8.20
CA GLY A 31 0.98 15.61 6.99
C GLY A 31 0.71 14.87 5.66
N GLY A 32 -0.24 13.92 5.65
CA GLY A 32 -0.63 13.16 4.46
C GLY A 32 0.40 12.15 3.98
N ASP A 33 0.24 11.70 2.74
CA ASP A 33 1.23 10.84 2.07
C ASP A 33 2.63 11.46 2.07
N PRO A 34 2.83 12.77 1.80
CA PRO A 34 4.16 13.39 1.90
C PRO A 34 4.75 13.28 3.30
N GLY A 35 3.94 13.44 4.34
CA GLY A 35 4.34 13.25 5.73
C GLY A 35 4.77 11.81 6.02
N PHE A 36 4.06 10.83 5.45
CA PHE A 36 4.40 9.41 5.58
C PHE A 36 5.75 9.09 4.91
N TYR A 37 5.97 9.54 3.68
CA TYR A 37 7.24 9.31 2.98
C TYR A 37 8.41 9.92 3.73
N ARG A 38 8.29 11.20 4.13
CA ARG A 38 9.31 11.89 4.91
C ARG A 38 9.60 11.20 6.24
N TYR A 39 8.55 10.75 6.93
CA TYR A 39 8.71 9.98 8.17
C TYR A 39 9.54 8.71 7.96
N LEU A 40 9.25 7.94 6.89
CA LEU A 40 10.02 6.74 6.58
C LEU A 40 11.47 7.07 6.22
N GLU A 41 11.72 8.10 5.42
CA GLU A 41 13.08 8.56 5.08
C GLU A 41 13.89 8.95 6.31
N ASP A 42 13.35 9.82 7.16
CA ASP A 42 14.01 10.31 8.37
C ASP A 42 14.35 9.14 9.33
N ARG A 43 13.41 8.20 9.48
CA ARG A 43 13.60 7.03 10.35
C ARG A 43 14.58 6.02 9.77
N LEU A 44 14.56 5.76 8.46
CA LEU A 44 15.55 4.89 7.80
C LEU A 44 16.95 5.49 7.88
N MET A 45 17.10 6.80 7.74
CA MET A 45 18.39 7.47 7.94
C MET A 45 18.92 7.26 9.36
N THR A 46 18.04 7.34 10.36
CA THR A 46 18.43 7.19 11.77
C THR A 46 18.83 5.75 12.12
N LEU A 47 18.10 4.74 11.61
CA LEU A 47 18.36 3.32 11.88
C LEU A 47 19.41 2.70 10.93
N GLY A 48 19.67 3.34 9.79
CA GLY A 48 20.57 2.87 8.71
C GLY A 48 22.06 3.03 8.97
N SER A 49 22.45 3.38 10.19
CA SER A 49 23.85 3.56 10.61
C SER A 49 24.68 2.27 10.53
N GLN A 50 24.03 1.09 10.43
CA GLN A 50 24.70 -0.13 9.99
C GLN A 50 24.59 -0.22 8.47
N LYS A 51 25.73 -0.12 7.77
CA LYS A 51 25.82 -0.09 6.31
C LYS A 51 25.86 -1.50 5.70
N PRO A 52 24.74 -2.17 5.35
CA PRO A 52 24.83 -3.20 4.31
C PRO A 52 25.00 -2.51 2.95
N ALA A 53 25.76 -3.11 2.05
CA ALA A 53 25.84 -2.70 0.67
C ALA A 53 24.43 -2.78 0.06
N LEU A 54 23.80 -1.62 -0.17
CA LEU A 54 22.56 -1.53 -0.94
C LEU A 54 22.96 -1.00 -2.31
N ASP A 55 22.62 -1.77 -3.33
CA ASP A 55 22.87 -1.45 -4.72
C ASP A 55 22.00 -0.26 -5.16
N ARG A 56 22.53 0.55 -6.08
CA ARG A 56 21.85 1.72 -6.65
C ARG A 56 20.57 1.39 -7.41
N THR A 57 20.23 0.11 -7.55
CA THR A 57 19.11 -0.40 -8.35
C THR A 57 17.74 -0.11 -7.76
N GLY A 58 17.68 0.36 -6.51
CA GLY A 58 16.41 0.54 -5.80
C GLY A 58 15.77 -0.78 -5.42
N GLU A 59 14.80 -0.72 -4.53
CA GLU A 59 14.05 -1.86 -4.08
C GLU A 59 12.56 -1.53 -3.98
N ALA A 60 11.77 -2.27 -4.76
CA ALA A 60 10.33 -2.17 -4.70
C ALA A 60 9.81 -2.80 -3.40
N VAL A 61 9.16 -1.97 -2.56
CA VAL A 61 8.55 -2.38 -1.31
C VAL A 61 7.04 -2.12 -1.32
N ILE A 62 6.24 -3.11 -0.93
CA ILE A 62 4.79 -2.92 -0.73
C ILE A 62 4.47 -2.96 0.76
N ILE A 63 3.91 -1.87 1.28
CA ILE A 63 3.47 -1.74 2.66
C ILE A 63 1.94 -1.67 2.66
N GLU A 64 1.31 -2.47 3.51
CA GLU A 64 -0.13 -2.50 3.71
C GLU A 64 -0.45 -2.38 5.20
N PHE A 65 -1.43 -1.57 5.56
CA PHE A 65 -1.94 -1.50 6.93
C PHE A 65 -3.38 -0.98 6.96
N TRP A 66 -4.02 -1.15 8.11
CA TRP A 66 -5.31 -0.53 8.42
C TRP A 66 -5.11 0.64 9.37
N ILE A 67 -5.76 1.76 9.07
CA ILE A 67 -5.93 2.86 10.01
C ILE A 67 -7.28 2.62 10.68
N THR A 68 -7.29 2.41 11.99
CA THR A 68 -8.51 2.19 12.78
C THR A 68 -9.34 3.48 12.91
N ASP A 69 -10.57 3.38 13.36
CA ASP A 69 -11.45 4.52 13.70
C ASP A 69 -10.86 5.45 14.77
N SER A 70 -9.98 4.91 15.61
CA SER A 70 -9.21 5.66 16.58
C SER A 70 -7.88 6.19 16.02
N GLY A 71 -7.51 5.90 14.77
CA GLY A 71 -6.28 6.42 14.14
C GLY A 71 -5.01 5.62 14.49
N TYR A 72 -5.11 4.49 15.18
CA TYR A 72 -4.01 3.54 15.33
C TYR A 72 -3.83 2.70 14.07
N PHE A 73 -2.60 2.29 13.80
CA PHE A 73 -2.25 1.37 12.73
C PHE A 73 -2.40 -0.07 13.21
N ASP A 74 -3.10 -0.89 12.44
CA ASP A 74 -3.30 -2.31 12.71
C ASP A 74 -2.97 -3.15 11.47
N SER A 75 -2.68 -4.43 11.67
CA SER A 75 -2.44 -5.42 10.61
C SER A 75 -1.38 -4.99 9.60
N VAL A 76 -0.30 -4.36 10.08
CA VAL A 76 0.82 -3.90 9.25
C VAL A 76 1.51 -5.08 8.58
N LYS A 77 1.62 -5.04 7.26
CA LYS A 77 2.24 -6.06 6.41
C LYS A 77 3.22 -5.41 5.44
N ILE A 78 4.33 -6.10 5.23
CA ILE A 78 5.26 -5.82 4.13
C ILE A 78 5.15 -7.00 3.17
N GLY A 79 4.64 -6.75 1.96
CA GLY A 79 4.36 -7.76 0.96
C GLY A 79 5.61 -8.14 0.16
N GLN A 80 6.00 -7.27 -0.77
CA GLN A 80 7.22 -7.42 -1.56
C GLN A 80 8.34 -6.65 -0.87
N CYS A 81 9.44 -7.32 -0.53
CA CYS A 81 10.67 -6.74 0.01
C CYS A 81 11.75 -7.84 -0.01
N PHE A 82 12.84 -7.64 -0.74
CA PHE A 82 13.88 -8.63 -1.03
C PHE A 82 15.14 -8.45 -0.19
N ASN A 83 15.48 -7.22 0.23
CA ASN A 83 16.61 -6.98 1.13
C ASN A 83 16.15 -7.16 2.58
N PHE A 84 16.53 -8.29 3.16
CA PHE A 84 16.17 -8.64 4.54
C PHE A 84 16.44 -7.52 5.56
N GLN A 85 17.58 -6.80 5.44
CA GLN A 85 17.92 -5.73 6.38
C GLN A 85 16.96 -4.55 6.24
N LEU A 86 16.66 -4.13 5.00
CA LEU A 86 15.68 -3.07 4.76
C LEU A 86 14.31 -3.47 5.29
N CYS A 87 13.85 -4.69 5.00
CA CYS A 87 12.55 -5.17 5.47
C CYS A 87 12.47 -5.18 7.00
N PHE A 88 13.55 -5.62 7.67
CA PHE A 88 13.62 -5.62 9.12
C PHE A 88 13.54 -4.21 9.70
N GLN A 89 14.33 -3.27 9.17
CA GLN A 89 14.29 -1.86 9.58
C GLN A 89 12.91 -1.24 9.35
N LEU A 90 12.30 -1.46 8.19
CA LEU A 90 10.96 -0.97 7.88
C LEU A 90 9.92 -1.49 8.89
N ARG A 91 9.97 -2.77 9.27
CA ARG A 91 9.06 -3.28 10.33
C ARG A 91 9.24 -2.55 11.66
N GLN A 92 10.48 -2.28 12.06
CA GLN A 92 10.76 -1.52 13.29
C GLN A 92 10.18 -0.10 13.20
N ILE A 93 10.36 0.57 12.06
CA ILE A 93 9.86 1.93 11.82
C ILE A 93 8.33 1.96 11.85
N LEU A 94 7.69 1.04 11.14
CA LEU A 94 6.23 0.97 11.04
C LEU A 94 5.56 0.71 12.40
N ASN A 95 6.21 -0.04 13.29
CA ASN A 95 5.72 -0.26 14.66
C ASN A 95 5.80 0.99 15.56
N THR A 96 6.47 2.05 15.11
CA THR A 96 6.64 3.30 15.87
C THR A 96 5.89 4.48 15.23
N MET A 97 5.01 4.21 14.27
CA MET A 97 4.25 5.24 13.58
C MET A 97 3.42 6.08 14.57
N PRO A 98 3.42 7.42 14.43
CA PRO A 98 2.55 8.28 15.20
C PRO A 98 1.10 8.05 14.79
N ARG A 99 0.16 8.26 15.71
CA ARG A 99 -1.29 8.16 15.45
C ARG A 99 -1.70 8.99 14.22
N ALA A 100 -2.48 8.38 13.32
CA ALA A 100 -3.06 9.05 12.16
C ALA A 100 -4.39 9.74 12.49
N ASN A 101 -4.83 10.63 11.60
CA ASN A 101 -6.21 11.10 11.59
C ASN A 101 -7.09 10.02 10.96
N ALA A 102 -8.12 9.59 11.68
CA ALA A 102 -9.07 8.60 11.18
C ALA A 102 -9.92 9.18 10.03
N THR A 103 -10.36 8.32 9.12
CA THR A 103 -11.29 8.69 8.06
C THR A 103 -12.62 9.07 8.67
N VAL A 104 -13.22 10.16 8.22
CA VAL A 104 -14.60 10.52 8.59
C VAL A 104 -15.47 10.41 7.36
N VAL A 105 -16.48 9.54 7.42
CA VAL A 105 -17.52 9.37 6.37
C VAL A 105 -18.86 9.66 7.02
N ASP A 106 -19.59 10.64 6.49
CA ASP A 106 -20.91 11.04 7.00
C ASP A 106 -20.90 11.32 8.52
N GLY A 107 -19.85 12.02 9.00
CA GLY A 107 -19.66 12.37 10.41
C GLY A 107 -19.26 11.20 11.33
N LYS A 108 -19.01 10.00 10.79
CA LYS A 108 -18.57 8.82 11.55
C LYS A 108 -17.14 8.45 11.20
N THR A 109 -16.35 8.16 12.23
CA THR A 109 -15.00 7.62 12.06
C THR A 109 -15.08 6.19 11.54
N VAL A 110 -14.36 5.89 10.46
CA VAL A 110 -14.31 4.55 9.87
C VAL A 110 -12.87 4.09 9.73
N ALA A 111 -12.66 2.78 9.86
CA ALA A 111 -11.38 2.17 9.59
C ALA A 111 -11.15 2.02 8.08
N GLU A 112 -9.91 2.28 7.64
CA GLU A 112 -9.54 2.31 6.23
C GLU A 112 -8.24 1.58 5.97
N ARG A 113 -8.18 0.86 4.85
CA ARG A 113 -6.98 0.17 4.40
C ARG A 113 -6.14 1.11 3.54
N ARG A 114 -4.84 1.14 3.81
CA ARG A 114 -3.87 1.83 2.95
C ARG A 114 -2.84 0.85 2.44
N VAL A 115 -2.47 1.02 1.17
CA VAL A 115 -1.42 0.26 0.50
C VAL A 115 -0.50 1.25 -0.19
N TYR A 116 0.77 1.21 0.18
CA TYR A 116 1.84 2.01 -0.40
C TYR A 116 2.78 1.09 -1.16
N ALA A 117 2.95 1.35 -2.45
CA ALA A 117 4.04 0.77 -3.21
C ALA A 117 5.15 1.83 -3.30
N LEU A 118 6.35 1.47 -2.83
CA LEU A 118 7.51 2.33 -2.70
C LEU A 118 8.64 1.78 -3.56
N ASP A 119 9.46 2.65 -4.12
CA ASP A 119 10.81 2.33 -4.57
C ASP A 119 11.79 2.98 -3.58
N VAL A 120 12.48 2.14 -2.80
CA VAL A 120 13.42 2.59 -1.78
C VAL A 120 14.82 2.52 -2.35
N ARG A 121 15.46 3.68 -2.49
CA ARG A 121 16.84 3.80 -2.99
C ARG A 121 17.75 4.26 -1.87
N ARG A 122 18.95 3.67 -1.80
CA ARG A 122 20.01 4.15 -0.91
C ARG A 122 21.04 4.92 -1.73
N PHE A 123 21.31 6.14 -1.30
CA PHE A 123 22.40 6.96 -1.80
C PHE A 123 23.55 7.00 -0.78
N ARG A 124 24.69 7.58 -1.18
CA ARG A 124 25.85 7.74 -0.28
C ARG A 124 25.47 8.47 1.02
N ASP A 125 24.54 9.41 0.90
CA ASP A 125 24.21 10.36 1.95
C ASP A 125 22.86 10.07 2.64
N GLY A 126 22.18 8.96 2.30
CA GLY A 126 20.91 8.60 2.94
C GLY A 126 20.03 7.64 2.15
N TYR A 127 18.73 7.69 2.43
CA TYR A 127 17.69 6.98 1.71
C TYR A 127 16.78 7.97 0.99
N THR A 128 16.25 7.57 -0.15
CA THR A 128 15.17 8.26 -0.84
C THR A 128 14.05 7.26 -1.07
N ILE A 129 12.83 7.68 -0.80
CA ILE A 129 11.62 6.88 -0.98
C ILE A 129 10.78 7.57 -2.03
N GLU A 130 10.63 6.92 -3.17
CA GLU A 130 9.74 7.38 -4.23
C GLU A 130 8.48 6.51 -4.21
N PRO A 131 7.28 7.08 -4.36
CA PRO A 131 6.09 6.28 -4.61
C PRO A 131 6.28 5.55 -5.95
N SER A 132 6.27 4.22 -5.94
CA SER A 132 6.40 3.46 -7.18
C SER A 132 5.11 3.54 -7.97
N PHE A 133 3.94 3.31 -7.34
CA PHE A 133 2.60 3.59 -7.89
C PHE A 133 1.57 3.68 -6.76
N TYR A 134 0.71 4.70 -6.74
CA TYR A 134 -0.41 4.74 -5.79
C TYR A 134 -1.56 3.87 -6.32
N VAL A 135 -1.94 2.84 -5.56
CA VAL A 135 -3.17 2.07 -5.82
C VAL A 135 -4.18 2.48 -4.76
N PRO A 136 -5.14 3.39 -5.05
CA PRO A 136 -6.21 3.69 -4.11
C PRO A 136 -6.97 2.40 -3.83
N THR A 137 -6.86 1.89 -2.61
CA THR A 137 -7.63 0.74 -2.17
C THR A 137 -8.74 1.23 -1.26
N THR A 138 -9.76 1.85 -1.85
CA THR A 138 -10.99 2.18 -1.13
C THR A 138 -11.76 0.90 -0.82
N GLY A 139 -11.50 0.32 0.35
CA GLY A 139 -12.27 -0.78 0.90
C GLY A 139 -12.53 -0.50 2.37
N SER A 140 -13.81 -0.36 2.75
CA SER A 140 -14.22 -0.27 4.15
C SER A 140 -13.81 -1.55 4.89
N ALA A 141 -13.29 -1.43 6.11
CA ALA A 141 -12.96 -2.59 6.94
C ALA A 141 -14.15 -3.54 7.06
N PRO A 142 -14.03 -4.82 6.67
CA PRO A 142 -15.08 -5.78 6.95
C PRO A 142 -15.12 -6.03 8.46
N SER A 143 -16.25 -5.71 9.11
CA SER A 143 -16.41 -5.75 10.57
C SER A 143 -16.16 -7.13 11.21
N LYS A 144 -16.09 -8.21 10.42
CA LYS A 144 -15.64 -9.55 10.79
C LYS A 144 -15.16 -10.28 9.51
N PHE A 145 -13.86 -10.44 9.27
CA PHE A 145 -13.40 -11.23 8.10
C PHE A 145 -12.28 -12.19 8.43
N LYS A 146 -12.56 -13.48 8.18
CA LYS A 146 -11.59 -14.59 8.20
C LYS A 146 -10.82 -14.57 6.88
N TRP A 147 -9.49 -14.67 6.99
CA TRP A 147 -8.57 -14.63 5.86
C TRP A 147 -8.78 -15.82 4.91
N GLY A 148 -9.40 -15.57 3.75
CA GLY A 148 -9.51 -16.50 2.63
C GLY A 148 -9.05 -15.80 1.35
N ILE A 149 -7.78 -16.00 1.03
CA ILE A 149 -7.06 -15.81 -0.24
C ILE A 149 -7.87 -15.14 -1.38
N ALA A 150 -7.56 -13.88 -1.68
CA ALA A 150 -7.89 -13.24 -2.95
C ALA A 150 -6.83 -12.21 -3.35
N ILE A 151 -5.60 -12.65 -3.61
CA ILE A 151 -4.58 -11.84 -4.31
C ILE A 151 -3.89 -12.73 -5.34
N ILE A 152 -4.58 -13.05 -6.44
CA ILE A 152 -3.97 -13.54 -7.68
C ILE A 152 -4.81 -12.97 -8.84
N ALA A 153 -4.55 -11.73 -9.25
CA ALA A 153 -5.11 -11.23 -10.52
C ALA A 153 -4.29 -10.10 -11.14
N VAL A 154 -3.70 -9.20 -10.33
CA VAL A 154 -3.09 -7.99 -10.89
C VAL A 154 -1.66 -8.22 -11.42
N VAL A 155 -0.93 -9.21 -10.91
CA VAL A 155 0.47 -9.47 -11.33
C VAL A 155 0.56 -10.22 -12.68
N ALA A 156 -0.48 -10.96 -13.08
CA ALA A 156 -0.44 -11.75 -14.31
C ALA A 156 -0.48 -10.90 -15.60
N ILE A 157 -0.97 -9.66 -15.55
CA ILE A 157 -1.09 -8.79 -16.73
C ILE A 157 0.28 -8.24 -17.16
N PHE A 158 1.24 -8.08 -16.25
CA PHE A 158 2.56 -7.53 -16.60
C PHE A 158 3.51 -8.54 -17.25
N VAL A 159 3.34 -9.85 -17.01
CA VAL A 159 4.24 -10.87 -17.59
C VAL A 159 3.93 -11.15 -19.07
N VAL A 160 2.72 -10.84 -19.54
CA VAL A 160 2.33 -11.08 -20.94
C VAL A 160 2.67 -9.90 -21.86
N ILE A 161 2.85 -8.69 -21.32
CA ILE A 161 3.13 -7.50 -22.14
C ILE A 161 4.64 -7.32 -22.41
N PHE A 162 5.51 -7.96 -21.61
CA PHE A 162 6.97 -7.84 -21.74
C PHE A 162 7.67 -9.13 -22.18
N LYS A 163 6.98 -10.00 -22.93
CA LYS A 163 7.58 -11.19 -23.54
C LYS A 163 7.52 -11.16 -25.07
#